data_AF-Q9L8L9-F1
#
_entry.id   AF-Q9L8L9-F1
#
_cell.length_a   1.000
_cell.length_b   1.000
_cell.length_c   1.000
_cell.angle_alpha   90.00
_cell.angle_beta   90.00
_cell.angle_gamma   90.00
#
_symmetry.space_group_name_H-M   'P 1'
#
loop_
_entity.id
_entity.type
_entity.pdbx_description
1 polymer ?
#
loop_
_entity_poly.entity_id
_entity_poly.type
_entity_poly.pdbx_seq_one_letter_code
_entity_poly.pdbx_strand_id
1 'polypeptide(L)'
;QVGCSNLRGSFVKLSTGRTGADYYIEITFTSGAGSLAPGASSGDIQVRINKNDWTNYNEANDYSYDPTKTSFADWNRVTLYRNGQLIWGVEP
;
A
#
# COMPACT_ATOMS: atom_id res chain seq x y z
N GLN A 1 4.58 16.22 -4.57
CA GLN A 1 4.31 14.85 -5.04
C GLN A 1 5.64 14.17 -5.36
N VAL A 2 5.82 12.89 -5.01
CA VAL A 2 7.12 12.17 -5.12
C VAL A 2 7.49 11.73 -6.54
N GLY A 3 6.56 11.76 -7.50
CA GLY A 3 6.75 11.34 -8.89
C GLY A 3 6.71 9.80 -9.08
N CYS A 4 5.95 9.32 -10.08
CA CYS A 4 5.72 7.88 -10.27
C CYS A 4 7.00 7.08 -10.57
N SER A 5 7.99 7.68 -11.22
CA SER A 5 9.28 7.03 -11.52
C SER A 5 10.09 6.69 -10.27
N ASN A 6 9.77 7.31 -9.13
CA ASN A 6 10.41 7.08 -7.84
C ASN A 6 9.68 6.05 -6.98
N LEU A 7 8.60 5.45 -7.49
CA LEU A 7 7.85 4.39 -6.81
C LEU A 7 8.16 3.03 -7.41
N ARG A 8 8.15 1.99 -6.58
CA ARG A 8 8.16 0.59 -7.01
C ARG A 8 6.99 -0.12 -6.32
N GLY A 9 6.30 -0.96 -7.07
CA GLY A 9 5.25 -1.83 -6.58
C GLY A 9 5.65 -3.30 -6.74
N SER A 10 5.44 -4.12 -5.72
CA SER A 10 5.62 -5.57 -5.81
C SER A 10 4.45 -6.29 -5.14
N PHE A 11 4.10 -7.46 -5.64
CA PHE A 11 3.20 -8.38 -4.96
C PHE A 11 4.01 -9.35 -4.13
N VAL A 12 3.73 -9.42 -2.84
CA VAL A 12 4.41 -10.34 -1.93
C VAL A 12 3.39 -11.31 -1.36
N LYS A 13 3.64 -12.60 -1.56
CA LYS A 13 2.82 -13.67 -0.99
C LYS A 13 3.16 -13.84 0.48
N LEU A 14 2.15 -13.93 1.34
CA LEU A 14 2.35 -14.27 2.74
C LEU A 14 2.80 -15.73 2.87
N SER A 15 3.79 -15.97 3.72
CA SER A 15 4.27 -17.33 4.03
C SER A 15 3.19 -18.17 4.72
N THR A 16 2.32 -17.53 5.48
CA THR A 16 1.12 -18.12 6.09
C THR A 16 -0.03 -17.14 5.89
N GLY A 17 -1.12 -17.60 5.27
CA GLY A 17 -2.31 -16.77 5.07
C GLY A 17 -2.91 -16.26 6.38
N ARG A 18 -3.61 -15.14 6.29
CA ARG A 18 -4.36 -14.47 7.35
C ARG A 18 -5.79 -14.22 6.88
N THR A 19 -6.68 -13.91 7.81
CA THR A 19 -8.07 -13.59 7.45
C THR A 19 -8.10 -12.35 6.57
N GLY A 20 -8.52 -12.54 5.32
CA GLY A 20 -8.60 -11.47 4.32
C GLY A 20 -7.25 -11.04 3.72
N ALA A 21 -6.18 -11.81 3.92
CA ALA A 21 -4.90 -11.54 3.28
C ALA A 21 -4.11 -12.84 3.03
N ASP A 22 -3.76 -13.08 1.76
CA ASP A 22 -2.77 -14.07 1.33
C ASP A 22 -1.61 -13.42 0.54
N TYR A 23 -1.80 -12.16 0.13
CA TYR A 23 -0.82 -11.28 -0.48
C TYR A 23 -0.90 -9.88 0.13
N TYR A 24 0.18 -9.12 -0.03
CA TYR A 24 0.16 -7.66 0.09
C TYR A 24 0.85 -7.04 -1.12
N ILE A 25 0.54 -5.77 -1.36
CA ILE A 25 1.26 -4.93 -2.32
C ILE A 25 2.22 -4.05 -1.54
N GLU A 26 3.50 -4.19 -1.81
CA GLU A 26 4.52 -3.34 -1.23
C GLU A 26 4.77 -2.16 -2.16
N ILE A 27 4.67 -0.94 -1.62
CA ILE A 27 5.06 0.28 -2.31
C ILE A 27 6.30 0.83 -1.64
N THR A 28 7.39 0.92 -2.40
CA THR A 28 8.67 1.46 -1.92
C THR A 28 9.08 2.69 -2.70
N PHE A 29 9.89 3.54 -2.06
CA PHE A 29 10.41 4.78 -2.61
C PHE A 29 11.88 4.61 -2.96
N THR A 30 12.28 5.02 -4.15
CA THR A 30 13.71 5.11 -4.51
C THR A 30 14.34 6.34 -3.84
N SER A 31 15.67 6.42 -3.84
CA SER A 31 16.39 7.61 -3.37
C SER A 31 15.99 8.90 -4.11
N GLY A 32 15.51 8.78 -5.36
CA GLY A 32 15.01 9.90 -6.14
C GLY A 32 13.73 10.55 -5.59
N ALA A 33 13.00 9.88 -4.68
CA ALA A 33 11.86 10.46 -3.98
C ALA A 33 12.28 11.57 -2.98
N GLY A 34 13.55 11.61 -2.58
CA GLY A 34 14.08 12.60 -1.65
C GLY A 34 13.72 12.32 -0.19
N SER A 35 13.55 13.38 0.60
CA SER A 35 13.21 13.31 2.02
C SER A 35 11.86 13.98 2.29
N LEU A 36 11.19 13.54 3.36
CA LEU A 36 9.95 14.12 3.83
C LEU A 36 10.22 15.02 5.04
N ALA A 37 9.98 16.32 4.90
CA ALA A 37 10.14 17.28 6.00
C ALA A 37 9.06 17.06 7.08
N PRO A 38 9.32 17.45 8.34
CA PRO A 38 8.31 17.40 9.40
C PRO A 38 7.03 18.13 9.00
N GLY A 39 5.88 17.49 9.19
CA GLY A 39 4.56 18.04 8.83
C GLY A 39 4.25 18.06 7.33
N ALA A 40 5.17 17.65 6.45
CA ALA A 40 4.93 17.53 5.03
C ALA A 40 4.25 16.21 4.66
N SER A 41 3.74 16.12 3.43
CA SER A 41 3.15 14.91 2.84
C SER A 41 3.85 14.56 1.53
N SER A 42 3.86 13.28 1.17
CA SER A 42 4.28 12.82 -0.17
C SER A 42 3.42 13.43 -1.28
N GLY A 43 2.23 13.95 -0.95
CA GLY A 43 1.14 14.17 -1.89
C GLY A 43 0.57 12.84 -2.38
N ASP A 44 -0.29 12.93 -3.39
CA ASP A 44 -1.04 11.79 -3.92
C ASP A 44 -0.12 10.72 -4.51
N ILE A 45 -0.42 9.46 -4.18
CA ILE A 45 0.15 8.28 -4.81
C ILE A 45 -1.02 7.47 -5.34
N GLN A 46 -1.20 7.50 -6.66
CA GLN A 46 -2.26 6.77 -7.34
C GLN A 46 -1.77 5.38 -7.74
N VAL A 47 -2.52 4.36 -7.36
CA VAL A 47 -2.16 2.95 -7.58
C VAL A 47 -3.30 2.27 -8.35
N ARG A 48 -2.94 1.48 -9.35
CA ARG A 48 -3.83 0.52 -9.99
C ARG A 48 -3.09 -0.78 -10.17
N ILE A 49 -3.79 -1.87 -9.99
CA ILE A 49 -3.25 -3.22 -10.10
C ILE A 49 -4.25 -4.09 -10.84
N ASN A 50 -3.74 -5.12 -11.52
CA ASN A 50 -4.55 -6.17 -12.12
C ASN A 50 -3.72 -7.45 -12.16
N LYS A 51 -4.39 -8.60 -12.27
CA LYS A 51 -3.72 -9.87 -12.62
C LYS A 51 -3.26 -9.80 -14.07
N ASN A 52 -2.22 -10.56 -14.43
CA ASN A 52 -1.69 -10.60 -15.79
C ASN A 52 -2.75 -11.03 -16.83
N ASP A 53 -3.70 -11.86 -16.41
CA ASP A 53 -4.79 -12.38 -17.23
C ASP A 53 -6.09 -11.54 -17.15
N TRP A 54 -6.06 -10.42 -16.41
CA TRP A 54 -7.22 -9.55 -16.17
C TRP A 54 -8.43 -10.23 -15.54
N THR A 55 -8.26 -11.40 -14.92
CA THR A 55 -9.35 -12.00 -14.15
C THR A 55 -9.70 -11.14 -12.94
N ASN A 56 -10.97 -11.18 -12.55
CA ASN A 56 -11.48 -10.31 -11.49
C ASN A 56 -10.82 -10.61 -10.13
N TYR A 57 -10.71 -9.56 -9.31
CA TYR A 57 -10.54 -9.66 -7.85
C TYR A 57 -11.91 -9.63 -7.16
N ASN A 58 -11.94 -10.10 -5.91
CA ASN A 58 -13.07 -9.86 -5.02
C ASN A 58 -12.59 -8.97 -3.86
N GLU A 59 -12.76 -7.66 -3.98
CA GLU A 59 -12.24 -6.71 -2.99
C GLU A 59 -12.98 -6.81 -1.63
N ALA A 60 -14.18 -7.40 -1.60
CA ALA A 60 -14.95 -7.56 -0.37
C ALA A 60 -14.27 -8.48 0.67
N ASN A 61 -13.26 -9.26 0.27
CA ASN A 61 -12.48 -10.11 1.17
C ASN A 61 -11.03 -9.63 1.34
N ASP A 62 -10.71 -8.39 0.98
CA ASP A 62 -9.37 -7.84 1.12
C ASP A 62 -9.25 -7.03 2.43
N TYR A 63 -8.30 -7.39 3.28
CA TYR A 63 -8.11 -6.77 4.60
C TYR A 63 -8.00 -5.25 4.54
N SER A 64 -7.25 -4.75 3.56
CA SER A 64 -6.96 -3.32 3.38
C SER A 64 -8.03 -2.56 2.60
N TYR A 65 -9.07 -3.22 2.08
CA TYR A 65 -10.11 -2.58 1.29
C TYR A 65 -11.24 -2.03 2.19
N ASP A 66 -11.70 -0.83 1.85
CA ASP A 66 -12.94 -0.25 2.38
C ASP A 66 -13.56 0.64 1.28
N PRO A 67 -14.70 0.23 0.69
CA PRO A 67 -15.32 0.94 -0.44
C PRO A 67 -15.85 2.33 -0.06
N THR A 68 -15.96 2.63 1.24
CA THR A 68 -16.42 3.94 1.72
C THR A 68 -15.30 4.99 1.71
N LYS A 69 -14.03 4.57 1.59
CA LYS A 69 -12.87 5.47 1.55
C LYS A 69 -12.61 5.98 0.13
N THR A 70 -13.41 6.95 -0.31
CA THR A 70 -13.30 7.56 -1.65
C THR A 70 -12.50 8.86 -1.68
N SER A 71 -12.05 9.34 -0.51
CA SER A 71 -11.15 10.46 -0.32
C SER A 71 -10.09 10.10 0.73
N PHE A 72 -9.00 10.87 0.80
CA PHE A 72 -7.96 10.63 1.81
C PHE A 72 -8.54 10.66 3.22
N ALA A 73 -8.27 9.60 3.96
CA ALA A 73 -8.66 9.44 5.35
C ALA A 73 -7.63 8.56 6.05
N ASP A 74 -7.55 8.69 7.37
CA ASP A 74 -6.76 7.76 8.17
C ASP A 74 -7.35 6.35 8.05
N TRP A 75 -6.50 5.42 7.63
CA TRP A 75 -6.87 4.01 7.46
C TRP A 75 -5.78 3.13 8.03
N ASN A 76 -6.10 2.45 9.14
CA ASN A 76 -5.11 1.65 9.88
C ASN A 76 -4.97 0.22 9.34
N ARG A 77 -5.75 -0.19 8.32
CA ARG A 77 -5.56 -1.48 7.63
C ARG A 77 -4.64 -1.39 6.41
N VAL A 78 -4.03 -0.23 6.19
CA VAL A 78 -2.88 -0.05 5.31
C VAL A 78 -1.70 0.33 6.20
N THR A 79 -0.63 -0.45 6.13
CA THR A 79 0.53 -0.36 7.01
C THR A 79 1.66 0.47 6.41
N LEU A 80 2.40 1.19 7.25
CA LEU A 80 3.62 1.91 6.85
C LEU A 80 4.81 1.41 7.66
N TYR A 81 5.93 1.17 6.96
CA TYR A 81 7.19 0.77 7.55
C TYR A 81 8.26 1.81 7.30
N ARG A 82 9.14 1.99 8.28
CA ARG A 82 10.37 2.77 8.17
C ARG A 82 11.53 1.91 8.64
N ASN A 83 12.53 1.72 7.77
CA ASN A 83 13.68 0.85 8.05
C ASN A 83 13.26 -0.57 8.50
N GLY A 84 12.21 -1.11 7.89
CA GLY A 84 11.67 -2.45 8.22
C GLY A 84 10.82 -2.51 9.50
N GLN A 85 10.69 -1.41 10.25
CA GLN A 85 9.84 -1.36 11.44
C GLN A 85 8.47 -0.78 11.11
N LEU A 86 7.40 -1.43 11.56
CA LEU A 86 6.04 -0.91 11.47
C LEU A 86 5.90 0.37 12.29
N ILE A 87 5.43 1.45 11.67
CA ILE A 87 5.23 2.76 12.31
C ILE A 87 3.79 3.29 12.20
N TRP A 88 2.95 2.65 11.39
CA TRP A 88 1.52 2.98 11.27
C TRP A 88 0.72 1.76 10.83
N GLY A 89 -0.51 1.67 11.31
CA GLY A 89 -1.48 0.63 10.93
C GLY A 89 -1.35 -0.64 11.76
N VAL A 90 -2.13 -1.64 11.37
CA VAL A 90 -2.23 -2.97 11.99
C VAL A 90 -2.12 -4.00 10.88
N GLU A 91 -1.20 -4.96 11.04
CA GLU A 91 -1.08 -6.10 10.14
C GLU A 91 -2.26 -7.08 10.33
N PRO A 92 -2.64 -7.85 9.29
CA PRO A 92 -3.67 -8.90 9.37
C PRO A 92 -3.26 -10.14 10.18
#